data_AF-A0A820AAX8-F1
#
_entry.id   AF-A0A820AAX8-F1
#
_cell.length_a   1.000
_cell.length_b   1.000
_cell.length_c   1.000
_cell.angle_alpha   90.00
_cell.angle_beta   90.00
_cell.angle_gamma   90.00
#
_symmetry.space_group_name_H-M   'P 1'
#
loop_
_entity.id
_entity.type
_entity.pdbx_description
1 polymer ?
#
loop_
_entity_poly.entity_id
_entity_poly.type
_entity_poly.pdbx_seq_one_letter_code
_entity_poly.pdbx_strand_id
1 'polypeptide(L)'
;MSYEKKCDLIRNDPVTCVRYFEHRLKCLWEILSAPCGPFQGYELEDKYVRTEFQVRGSPHVHALLWIKNAPKYDKNNPASIERCIAFIDKLISVSSKSTEFSEELINFQRHKHSHTCKKHVKDCIKCRFGIPYFPMRKTMILEPFSDDEKLTKKEREEISKNRQNVIKELDKISKDQDNSLTFEEFLKHVNMNEEEYIKMIRAALKKPKVFLKRAPNEIRINAYNPMIMSLHKANMDIQYILDPYAYSMYCVDYINKSENGMSKLLREALNELKKGNNTVKERLRVIANKFLNSSEISAQEAVYHILSIPLSISSRSTVFINTNRPENRISMAKSDEVLQKLEPDSKDIFVQGLIDMYINRSEEMKNICLADFASLYNVLKKQTNNVQIAENSDDEDVVDNEIDEKWKMLD
;
A
#
# COMPACT_ATOMS: atom_id res chain seq x y z
N MET A 1 -8.05 -23.82 -20.73
CA MET A 1 -9.05 -22.76 -21.00
C MET A 1 -8.34 -21.58 -21.65
N SER A 2 -8.83 -21.07 -22.79
CA SER A 2 -8.23 -19.93 -23.48
C SER A 2 -8.31 -18.65 -22.64
N TYR A 3 -7.51 -17.65 -23.01
CA TYR A 3 -7.51 -16.36 -22.33
C TYR A 3 -8.86 -15.64 -22.51
N GLU A 4 -9.40 -15.67 -23.72
CA GLU A 4 -10.69 -15.06 -24.07
C GLU A 4 -11.81 -15.65 -23.21
N LYS A 5 -11.86 -16.99 -23.09
CA LYS A 5 -12.86 -17.67 -22.27
C LYS A 5 -12.72 -17.32 -20.78
N LYS A 6 -11.50 -17.12 -20.28
CA LYS A 6 -11.28 -16.63 -18.90
C LYS A 6 -11.84 -15.22 -18.74
N CYS A 7 -11.56 -14.32 -19.68
CA CYS A 7 -12.07 -12.95 -19.66
C CYS A 7 -13.60 -12.91 -19.75
N ASP A 8 -14.22 -13.77 -20.56
CA ASP A 8 -15.68 -13.86 -20.68
C ASP A 8 -16.32 -14.29 -19.37
N LEU A 9 -15.78 -15.32 -18.71
CA LEU A 9 -16.27 -15.78 -17.41
C LEU A 9 -16.16 -14.68 -16.35
N ILE A 10 -15.04 -13.95 -16.31
CA ILE A 10 -14.85 -12.84 -15.37
C ILE A 10 -15.84 -11.70 -15.62
N ARG A 11 -16.12 -11.39 -16.90
CA ARG A 11 -17.06 -10.32 -17.27
C ARG A 11 -18.52 -10.70 -16.99
N ASN A 12 -18.87 -11.97 -17.14
CA ASN A 12 -20.23 -12.44 -16.96
C ASN A 12 -20.64 -12.59 -15.49
N ASP A 13 -19.68 -12.80 -14.59
CA ASP A 13 -19.93 -12.91 -13.15
C ASP A 13 -18.86 -12.16 -12.32
N PRO A 14 -18.89 -10.81 -12.34
CA PRO A 14 -17.96 -10.01 -11.55
C PRO A 14 -18.19 -10.18 -10.04
N VAL A 15 -19.41 -10.52 -9.61
CA VAL A 15 -19.76 -10.70 -8.19
C VAL A 15 -19.01 -11.88 -7.60
N THR A 16 -19.09 -13.05 -8.24
CA THR A 16 -18.37 -14.24 -7.78
C THR A 16 -16.85 -14.01 -7.83
N CYS A 17 -16.34 -13.32 -8.85
CA CYS A 17 -14.91 -13.00 -8.94
C CYS A 17 -14.44 -12.16 -7.74
N VAL A 18 -15.17 -11.09 -7.39
CA VAL A 18 -14.85 -10.22 -6.26
C VAL A 18 -14.97 -10.98 -4.94
N ARG A 19 -16.06 -11.71 -4.71
CA ARG A 19 -16.25 -12.48 -3.47
C ARG A 19 -15.16 -13.53 -3.29
N TYR A 20 -14.77 -14.20 -4.37
CA TYR A 20 -13.67 -15.17 -4.33
C TYR A 20 -12.33 -14.48 -4.04
N PHE A 21 -12.05 -13.35 -4.70
CA PHE A 21 -10.84 -12.57 -4.44
C PHE A 21 -10.75 -12.12 -2.98
N GLU A 22 -11.84 -11.57 -2.43
CA GLU A 22 -11.94 -11.15 -1.03
C GLU A 22 -11.75 -12.33 -0.07
N HIS A 23 -12.38 -13.47 -0.33
CA HIS A 23 -12.18 -14.67 0.47
C HIS A 23 -10.70 -15.09 0.48
N ARG A 24 -10.03 -15.06 -0.68
CA ARG A 24 -8.59 -15.37 -0.76
C ARG A 24 -7.73 -14.38 0.00
N LEU A 25 -8.09 -13.09 0.02
CA LEU A 25 -7.39 -12.09 0.81
C LEU A 25 -7.58 -12.32 2.31
N LYS A 26 -8.80 -12.62 2.76
CA LYS A 26 -9.08 -12.96 4.17
C LYS A 26 -8.20 -14.13 4.63
N CYS A 27 -8.19 -15.23 3.88
CA CYS A 27 -7.32 -16.37 4.18
C CYS A 27 -5.83 -16.01 4.13
N LEU A 28 -5.42 -15.16 3.18
CA LEU A 28 -4.04 -14.68 3.14
C LEU A 28 -3.68 -13.93 4.43
N TRP A 29 -4.55 -13.04 4.92
CA TRP A 29 -4.29 -12.30 6.15
C TRP A 29 -4.19 -13.19 7.37
N GLU A 30 -5.02 -14.22 7.48
CA GLU A 30 -4.92 -15.23 8.53
C GLU A 30 -3.57 -15.95 8.48
N ILE A 31 -3.11 -16.34 7.29
CA ILE A 31 -1.79 -16.96 7.08
C ILE A 31 -0.66 -16.01 7.46
N LEU A 32 -0.76 -14.73 7.08
CA LEU A 32 0.28 -13.73 7.40
C LEU A 32 0.40 -13.48 8.91
N SER A 33 -0.72 -13.56 9.64
CA SER A 33 -0.77 -13.36 11.09
C SER A 33 -0.49 -14.64 11.90
N ALA A 34 -0.41 -15.80 11.26
CA ALA A 34 -0.18 -17.06 11.94
C ALA A 34 1.24 -17.13 12.58
N PRO A 35 1.40 -17.73 13.78
CA PRO A 35 2.72 -17.88 14.41
C PRO A 35 3.73 -18.67 13.56
N CYS A 36 3.26 -19.66 12.82
CA CYS A 36 4.05 -20.44 11.85
C CYS A 36 3.98 -19.89 10.41
N GLY A 37 3.58 -18.62 10.27
CA GLY A 37 3.36 -17.95 9.00
C GLY A 37 4.66 -17.62 8.23
N PRO A 38 4.51 -16.90 7.10
CA PRO A 38 5.59 -16.66 6.14
C PRO A 38 6.71 -15.76 6.65
N PHE A 39 6.53 -15.14 7.81
CA PHE A 39 7.53 -14.30 8.47
C PHE A 39 8.43 -15.09 9.43
N GLN A 40 8.41 -16.43 9.42
CA GLN A 40 9.44 -17.28 10.03
C GLN A 40 9.78 -16.92 11.49
N GLY A 41 8.75 -16.77 12.32
CA GLY A 41 8.87 -16.45 13.75
C GLY A 41 8.78 -14.95 14.09
N TYR A 42 8.69 -14.07 13.09
CA TYR A 42 8.33 -12.68 13.34
C TYR A 42 6.80 -12.49 13.35
N GLU A 43 6.32 -11.73 14.32
CA GLU A 43 4.90 -11.39 14.48
C GLU A 43 4.52 -10.22 13.56
N LEU A 44 3.40 -10.33 12.86
CA LEU A 44 2.78 -9.20 12.18
C LEU A 44 2.02 -8.38 13.23
N GLU A 45 2.59 -7.24 13.64
CA GLU A 45 2.03 -6.38 14.69
C GLU A 45 0.96 -5.44 14.14
N ASP A 46 1.21 -4.83 12.98
CA ASP A 46 0.27 -3.91 12.34
C ASP A 46 0.21 -4.10 10.83
N LYS A 47 -0.93 -3.72 10.23
CA LYS A 47 -1.11 -3.72 8.79
C LYS A 47 -1.98 -2.55 8.32
N TYR A 48 -1.69 -2.09 7.12
CA TYR A 48 -2.58 -1.26 6.32
C TYR A 48 -2.72 -1.89 4.94
N VAL A 49 -3.93 -1.98 4.44
CA VAL A 49 -4.25 -2.60 3.15
C VAL A 49 -5.13 -1.63 2.37
N ARG A 50 -4.82 -1.45 1.09
CA ARG A 50 -5.63 -0.69 0.14
C ARG A 50 -5.86 -1.53 -1.10
N THR A 51 -7.12 -1.71 -1.46
CA THR A 51 -7.53 -2.26 -2.75
C THR A 51 -7.69 -1.11 -3.74
N GLU A 52 -6.92 -1.16 -4.83
CA GLU A 52 -6.99 -0.24 -5.96
C GLU A 52 -7.47 -1.01 -7.20
N PHE A 53 -8.32 -0.40 -8.02
CA PHE A 53 -8.69 -0.93 -9.33
C PHE A 53 -7.80 -0.28 -10.38
N GLN A 54 -6.87 -1.06 -10.92
CA GLN A 54 -6.04 -0.58 -12.03
C GLN A 54 -6.92 -0.34 -13.27
N VAL A 55 -6.41 0.40 -14.26
CA VAL A 55 -7.07 0.68 -15.57
C VAL A 55 -7.64 -0.56 -16.30
N ARG A 56 -7.29 -1.77 -15.86
CA ARG A 56 -7.81 -3.04 -16.39
C ARG A 56 -9.08 -3.54 -15.67
N GLY A 57 -9.53 -2.85 -14.62
CA GLY A 57 -10.77 -3.09 -13.89
C GLY A 57 -10.77 -4.28 -12.92
N SER A 58 -9.59 -4.79 -12.55
CA SER A 58 -9.45 -5.86 -11.55
C SER A 58 -8.79 -5.33 -10.27
N PRO A 59 -9.15 -5.87 -9.10
CA PRO A 59 -8.61 -5.43 -7.83
C PRO A 59 -7.12 -5.75 -7.73
N HIS A 60 -6.39 -4.81 -7.14
CA HIS A 60 -4.97 -4.90 -6.89
C HIS A 60 -4.70 -4.41 -5.47
N VAL A 61 -4.04 -5.24 -4.67
CA VAL A 61 -3.81 -4.94 -3.27
C VAL A 61 -2.43 -4.34 -3.06
N HIS A 62 -2.42 -3.19 -2.41
CA HIS A 62 -1.26 -2.61 -1.77
C HIS A 62 -1.36 -2.86 -0.27
N ALA A 63 -0.28 -3.36 0.35
CA ALA A 63 -0.26 -3.61 1.79
C ALA A 63 1.05 -3.13 2.42
N LEU A 64 0.94 -2.53 3.59
CA LEU A 64 2.02 -2.33 4.55
C LEU A 64 1.86 -3.36 5.65
N LEU A 65 2.98 -4.00 5.96
CA LEU A 65 3.08 -5.00 7.01
C LEU A 65 4.15 -4.55 7.99
N TRP A 66 3.72 -4.23 9.21
CA TRP A 66 4.61 -3.85 10.30
C TRP A 66 4.98 -5.08 11.09
N ILE A 67 6.23 -5.50 10.94
CA ILE A 67 6.75 -6.70 11.56
C ILE A 67 7.39 -6.35 12.89
N LYS A 68 6.88 -6.93 13.97
CA LYS A 68 7.33 -6.69 15.33
C LYS A 68 8.81 -7.04 15.48
N ASN A 69 9.57 -6.16 16.12
CA ASN A 69 11.01 -6.33 16.35
C ASN A 69 11.84 -6.58 15.08
N ALA A 70 11.32 -6.24 13.89
CA ALA A 70 12.13 -6.25 12.68
C ALA A 70 13.32 -5.29 12.86
N PRO A 71 14.53 -5.66 12.37
CA PRO A 71 15.68 -4.78 12.47
C PRO A 71 15.35 -3.46 11.77
N LYS A 72 15.82 -2.35 12.34
CA LYS A 72 15.65 -1.00 11.78
C LYS A 72 16.96 -0.57 11.15
N TYR A 73 16.90 -0.07 9.91
CA TYR A 73 18.04 0.45 9.20
C TYR A 73 18.55 1.75 9.84
N ASP A 74 19.83 1.77 10.17
CA ASP A 74 20.58 2.93 10.63
C ASP A 74 21.88 3.00 9.84
N LYS A 75 22.00 4.02 9.00
CA LYS A 75 23.16 4.26 8.13
C LYS A 75 24.48 4.39 8.90
N ASN A 76 24.43 4.81 10.16
CA ASN A 76 25.63 5.03 10.97
C ASN A 76 26.04 3.78 11.76
N ASN A 77 25.27 2.68 11.65
CA ASN A 77 25.48 1.46 12.42
C ASN A 77 25.63 0.24 11.49
N PRO A 78 26.87 -0.19 11.18
CA PRO A 78 27.10 -1.35 10.30
C PRO A 78 26.38 -2.62 10.76
N ALA A 79 26.29 -2.86 12.07
CA ALA A 79 25.59 -4.02 12.60
C ALA A 79 24.07 -3.95 12.37
N SER A 80 23.48 -2.74 12.33
CA SER A 80 22.08 -2.57 11.90
C SER A 80 21.90 -2.98 10.43
N ILE A 81 22.79 -2.53 9.55
CA ILE A 81 22.75 -2.84 8.11
C ILE A 81 22.83 -4.36 7.90
N GLU A 82 23.74 -5.04 8.57
CA GLU A 82 23.89 -6.50 8.49
C GLU A 82 22.64 -7.24 8.97
N ARG A 83 22.05 -6.82 10.10
CA ARG A 83 20.79 -7.41 10.59
C ARG A 83 19.64 -7.19 9.60
N CYS A 84 19.53 -6.01 9.00
CA CYS A 84 18.53 -5.75 7.96
C CYS A 84 18.73 -6.64 6.73
N ILE A 85 19.96 -6.81 6.25
CA ILE A 85 20.27 -7.69 5.11
C ILE A 85 19.90 -9.14 5.43
N ALA A 86 20.31 -9.66 6.60
CA ALA A 86 19.97 -11.01 7.02
C ALA A 86 18.45 -11.22 7.13
N PHE A 87 17.72 -10.23 7.64
CA PHE A 87 16.26 -10.25 7.70
C PHE A 87 15.61 -10.26 6.32
N ILE A 88 16.12 -9.44 5.38
CA ILE A 88 15.65 -9.41 3.99
C ILE A 88 15.88 -10.76 3.32
N ASP A 89 17.09 -11.31 3.39
CA ASP A 89 17.45 -12.59 2.75
C ASP A 89 16.66 -13.77 3.33
N LYS A 90 16.25 -13.68 4.60
CA LYS A 90 15.39 -14.67 5.24
C LYS A 90 13.97 -14.68 4.66
N LEU A 91 13.42 -13.52 4.32
CA LEU A 91 11.99 -13.36 3.99
C LEU A 91 11.68 -13.12 2.52
N ILE A 92 12.66 -12.62 1.76
CA ILE A 92 12.47 -12.14 0.39
C ILE A 92 13.43 -12.90 -0.52
N SER A 93 12.88 -13.49 -1.58
CA SER A 93 13.62 -14.17 -2.62
C SER A 93 13.34 -13.56 -3.99
N VAL A 94 14.28 -13.78 -4.90
CA VAL A 94 14.16 -13.51 -6.34
C VAL A 94 14.56 -14.74 -7.16
N SER A 95 14.68 -15.90 -6.50
CA SER A 95 15.29 -17.05 -7.13
C SER A 95 14.46 -17.57 -8.30
N SER A 96 15.13 -17.91 -9.39
CA SER A 96 14.51 -18.60 -10.53
C SER A 96 14.62 -20.13 -10.45
N LYS A 97 15.27 -20.67 -9.42
CA LYS A 97 15.62 -22.09 -9.34
C LYS A 97 14.38 -22.95 -9.14
N SER A 98 14.15 -23.85 -10.10
CA SER A 98 13.01 -24.78 -10.09
C SER A 98 13.09 -25.86 -9.00
N THR A 99 14.26 -26.03 -8.39
CA THR A 99 14.46 -26.99 -7.29
C THR A 99 13.71 -26.58 -6.02
N GLU A 100 13.39 -25.29 -5.86
CA GLU A 100 12.64 -24.78 -4.71
C GLU A 100 11.14 -24.59 -5.01
N PHE A 101 10.80 -24.21 -6.25
CA PHE A 101 9.40 -23.95 -6.67
C PHE A 101 9.17 -24.38 -8.12
N SER A 102 7.95 -24.77 -8.47
CA SER A 102 7.63 -25.05 -9.87
C SER A 102 7.83 -23.82 -10.75
N GLU A 103 8.20 -24.04 -12.02
CA GLU A 103 8.40 -22.97 -12.99
C GLU A 103 7.13 -22.11 -13.19
N GLU A 104 5.95 -22.72 -13.07
CA GLU A 104 4.67 -22.02 -13.09
C GLU A 104 4.55 -20.96 -11.98
N LEU A 105 5.02 -21.26 -10.77
CA LEU A 105 4.98 -20.32 -9.65
C LEU A 105 5.93 -19.14 -9.86
N ILE A 106 7.16 -19.44 -10.31
CA ILE A 106 8.14 -18.40 -10.64
C ILE A 106 7.66 -17.50 -11.78
N ASN A 107 6.92 -18.07 -12.75
CA ASN A 107 6.36 -17.31 -13.86
C ASN A 107 5.34 -16.25 -13.42
N PHE A 108 4.68 -16.39 -12.25
CA PHE A 108 3.89 -15.30 -11.67
C PHE A 108 4.75 -14.11 -11.27
N GLN A 109 6.01 -14.32 -10.88
CA GLN A 109 6.92 -13.27 -10.42
C GLN A 109 7.74 -12.65 -11.56
N ARG A 110 7.76 -13.29 -12.73
CA ARG A 110 8.52 -12.83 -13.90
C ARG A 110 7.81 -11.66 -14.57
N HIS A 111 8.45 -10.49 -14.53
CA HIS A 111 8.00 -9.32 -15.24
C HIS A 111 8.11 -9.51 -16.77
N LYS A 112 6.98 -9.31 -17.45
CA LYS A 112 6.91 -9.21 -18.91
C LYS A 112 6.61 -7.77 -19.27
N HIS A 113 7.53 -7.11 -19.98
CA HIS A 113 7.32 -5.74 -20.40
C HIS A 113 6.05 -5.63 -21.23
N SER A 114 5.15 -4.73 -20.84
CA SER A 114 3.91 -4.41 -21.54
C SER A 114 3.80 -2.91 -21.75
N HIS A 115 2.78 -2.44 -22.49
CA HIS A 115 2.60 -1.00 -22.73
C HIS A 115 2.48 -0.18 -21.44
N THR A 116 1.92 -0.76 -20.36
CA THR A 116 1.71 -0.05 -19.09
C THR A 116 3.00 0.16 -18.28
N CYS A 117 4.04 -0.62 -18.54
CA CYS A 117 5.33 -0.44 -17.87
C CYS A 117 6.30 0.42 -18.67
N LYS A 118 6.00 0.73 -19.94
CA LYS A 118 6.85 1.56 -20.79
C LYS A 118 6.67 3.03 -20.42
N LYS A 119 7.78 3.69 -20.10
CA LYS A 119 7.84 5.13 -19.85
C LYS A 119 8.78 5.76 -20.87
N HIS A 120 8.25 6.70 -21.65
CA HIS A 120 9.05 7.53 -22.55
C HIS A 120 9.85 8.54 -21.73
N VAL A 121 11.16 8.51 -21.88
CA VAL A 121 12.08 9.45 -21.24
C VAL A 121 13.04 9.96 -22.32
N LYS A 122 12.81 11.18 -22.80
CA LYS A 122 13.48 11.69 -24.02
C LYS A 122 13.29 10.70 -25.18
N ASP A 123 14.35 10.37 -25.91
CA ASP A 123 14.34 9.48 -27.06
C ASP A 123 14.48 7.98 -26.71
N CYS A 124 14.24 7.59 -25.45
CA CYS A 124 14.33 6.18 -25.03
C CYS A 124 13.10 5.70 -24.26
N ILE A 125 12.77 4.42 -24.44
CA ILE A 125 11.72 3.74 -23.69
C ILE A 125 12.37 2.99 -22.54
N LYS A 126 11.97 3.30 -21.30
CA LYS A 126 12.44 2.64 -20.09
C LYS A 126 11.29 1.95 -19.36
N CYS A 127 11.59 0.92 -18.59
CA CYS A 127 10.60 0.35 -17.69
C CYS A 127 10.38 1.30 -16.49
N ARG A 128 9.12 1.64 -16.20
CA ARG A 128 8.72 2.46 -15.05
C ARG A 128 9.14 1.87 -13.70
N PHE A 129 9.31 0.54 -13.65
CA PHE A 129 9.72 -0.21 -12.45
C PHE A 129 11.24 -0.39 -12.36
N GLY A 130 12.00 0.08 -13.36
CA GLY A 130 13.45 -0.06 -13.39
C GLY A 130 13.94 -1.47 -13.76
N ILE A 131 13.14 -2.26 -14.48
CA ILE A 131 13.48 -3.61 -14.98
C ILE A 131 14.09 -3.51 -16.38
N PRO A 132 15.21 -4.20 -16.70
CA PRO A 132 15.88 -5.22 -15.88
C PRO A 132 16.58 -4.67 -14.64
N TYR A 133 16.52 -5.44 -13.54
CA TYR A 133 17.25 -5.14 -12.31
C TYR A 133 18.76 -5.40 -12.48
N PHE A 134 19.58 -4.76 -11.66
CA PHE A 134 21.03 -5.00 -11.62
C PHE A 134 21.32 -6.37 -10.96
N PRO A 135 22.14 -7.23 -11.59
CA PRO A 135 22.73 -8.40 -10.94
C PRO A 135 23.55 -8.00 -9.73
N MET A 136 23.49 -8.79 -8.66
CA MET A 136 24.19 -8.53 -7.41
C MET A 136 24.69 -9.85 -6.81
N ARG A 137 25.97 -9.91 -6.45
CA ARG A 137 26.56 -11.09 -5.78
C ARG A 137 25.90 -11.43 -4.45
N LYS A 138 25.51 -10.40 -3.69
CA LYS A 138 24.85 -10.49 -2.39
C LYS A 138 23.85 -9.35 -2.23
N THR A 139 22.92 -9.49 -1.28
CA THR A 139 22.02 -8.41 -0.91
C THR A 139 22.81 -7.28 -0.26
N MET A 140 22.55 -6.05 -0.68
CA MET A 140 23.25 -4.84 -0.21
C MET A 140 22.25 -3.71 -0.01
N ILE A 141 22.46 -2.91 1.03
CA ILE A 141 21.83 -1.59 1.17
C ILE A 141 22.86 -0.58 0.70
N LEU A 142 22.60 0.06 -0.45
CA LEU A 142 23.51 1.03 -1.05
C LEU A 142 23.02 2.45 -0.81
N GLU A 143 23.95 3.33 -0.48
CA GLU A 143 23.70 4.75 -0.25
C GLU A 143 24.21 5.60 -1.42
N PRO A 144 23.58 6.76 -1.69
CA PRO A 144 24.16 7.75 -2.58
C PRO A 144 25.55 8.19 -2.07
N PHE A 145 26.31 8.86 -2.92
CA PHE A 145 27.53 9.52 -2.48
C PHE A 145 27.20 10.63 -1.48
N SER A 146 27.97 10.72 -0.40
CA SER A 146 27.88 11.85 0.53
C SER A 146 28.43 13.13 -0.13
N ASP A 147 28.16 14.28 0.49
CA ASP A 147 28.69 15.57 0.01
C ASP A 147 30.23 15.64 0.06
N ASP A 148 30.86 14.80 0.89
CA ASP A 148 32.31 14.67 1.05
C ASP A 148 32.93 13.71 0.01
N GLU A 149 32.15 12.76 -0.52
CA GLU A 149 32.57 11.84 -1.59
C GLU A 149 32.38 12.47 -2.99
N LYS A 150 33.03 13.62 -3.24
CA LYS A 150 32.87 14.33 -4.51
C LYS A 150 33.52 13.59 -5.68
N LEU A 151 32.66 13.03 -6.56
CA LEU A 151 33.10 12.52 -7.86
C LEU A 151 33.61 13.64 -8.76
N THR A 152 34.84 13.48 -9.25
CA THR A 152 35.46 14.35 -10.26
C THR A 152 34.68 14.33 -11.58
N LYS A 153 34.90 15.34 -12.42
CA LYS A 153 34.27 15.39 -13.75
C LYS A 153 34.60 14.16 -14.60
N LYS A 154 35.86 13.71 -14.57
CA LYS A 154 36.33 12.53 -15.29
C LYS A 154 35.63 11.25 -14.83
N GLU A 155 35.50 11.05 -13.51
CA GLU A 155 34.79 9.89 -12.96
C GLU A 155 33.30 9.89 -13.33
N ARG A 156 32.65 11.06 -13.34
CA ARG A 156 31.23 11.16 -13.75
C ARG A 156 31.03 10.79 -15.22
N GLU A 157 31.94 11.22 -16.09
CA GLU A 157 31.92 10.87 -17.52
C GLU A 157 32.12 9.37 -17.73
N GLU A 158 33.06 8.77 -17.01
CA GLU A 158 33.32 7.33 -17.03
C GLU A 158 32.13 6.51 -16.51
N ILE A 159 31.58 6.88 -15.35
CA ILE A 159 30.38 6.27 -14.78
C ILE A 159 29.20 6.33 -15.76
N SER A 160 29.04 7.46 -16.46
CA SER A 160 27.98 7.62 -17.47
C SER A 160 28.15 6.65 -18.64
N LYS A 161 29.37 6.51 -19.16
CA LYS A 161 29.69 5.55 -20.24
C LYS A 161 29.49 4.10 -19.78
N ASN A 162 30.03 3.74 -18.62
CA ASN A 162 29.91 2.40 -18.04
C ASN A 162 28.44 2.03 -17.82
N ARG A 163 27.64 2.98 -17.31
CA ARG A 163 26.21 2.78 -17.14
C ARG A 163 25.48 2.50 -18.44
N GLN A 164 25.81 3.22 -19.52
CA GLN A 164 25.20 2.94 -20.82
C GLN A 164 25.58 1.55 -21.33
N ASN A 165 26.83 1.12 -21.13
CA ASN A 165 27.27 -0.24 -21.47
C ASN A 165 26.49 -1.30 -20.68
N VAL A 166 26.44 -1.16 -19.35
CA VAL A 166 25.70 -2.06 -18.46
C VAL A 166 24.23 -2.16 -18.84
N ILE A 167 23.55 -1.03 -19.10
CA ILE A 167 22.12 -1.06 -19.49
C ILE A 167 21.94 -1.82 -20.81
N LYS A 168 22.82 -1.61 -21.80
CA LYS A 168 22.75 -2.33 -23.08
C LYS A 168 22.95 -3.83 -22.90
N GLU A 169 23.91 -4.26 -22.08
CA GLU A 169 24.14 -5.67 -21.79
C GLU A 169 22.98 -6.29 -21.00
N LEU A 170 22.42 -5.57 -20.01
CA LEU A 170 21.23 -6.02 -19.31
C LEU A 170 20.05 -6.18 -20.25
N ASP A 171 19.84 -5.28 -21.22
CA ASP A 171 18.77 -5.41 -22.21
C ASP A 171 18.94 -6.62 -23.13
N LYS A 172 20.18 -7.03 -23.42
CA LYS A 172 20.46 -8.28 -24.17
C LYS A 172 20.14 -9.50 -23.31
N ILE A 173 20.68 -9.58 -22.10
CA ILE A 173 20.45 -10.68 -21.15
C ILE A 173 18.96 -10.84 -20.85
N SER A 174 18.26 -9.71 -20.69
CA SER A 174 16.83 -9.64 -20.44
C SER A 174 16.00 -10.33 -21.54
N LYS A 175 16.50 -10.39 -22.78
CA LYS A 175 15.85 -11.07 -23.90
C LYS A 175 16.23 -12.56 -24.03
N ASP A 176 17.31 -12.97 -23.40
CA ASP A 176 17.81 -14.34 -23.41
C ASP A 176 17.24 -15.13 -22.23
N GLN A 177 16.31 -16.05 -22.51
CA GLN A 177 15.60 -16.81 -21.49
C GLN A 177 16.42 -17.99 -20.93
N ASP A 178 17.44 -18.43 -21.68
CA ASP A 178 18.29 -19.58 -21.34
C ASP A 178 19.66 -19.12 -20.81
N ASN A 179 19.83 -17.82 -20.60
CA ASN A 179 21.06 -17.25 -20.07
C ASN A 179 21.40 -17.88 -18.71
N SER A 180 22.62 -18.40 -18.59
CA SER A 180 23.17 -19.00 -17.37
C SER A 180 24.39 -18.26 -16.83
N LEU A 181 24.62 -17.02 -17.30
CA LEU A 181 25.73 -16.18 -16.85
C LEU A 181 25.78 -16.05 -15.32
N THR A 182 26.96 -16.26 -14.77
CA THR A 182 27.32 -15.90 -13.40
C THR A 182 27.52 -14.40 -13.26
N PHE A 183 27.54 -13.90 -12.02
CA PHE A 183 27.82 -12.49 -11.75
C PHE A 183 29.24 -12.09 -12.21
N GLU A 184 30.21 -12.99 -12.03
CA GLU A 184 31.60 -12.80 -12.43
C GLU A 184 31.76 -12.74 -13.96
N GLU A 185 31.06 -13.60 -14.70
CA GLU A 185 31.04 -13.54 -16.17
C GLU A 185 30.35 -12.28 -16.68
N PHE A 186 29.26 -11.87 -16.03
CA PHE A 186 28.58 -10.61 -16.34
C PHE A 186 29.53 -9.40 -16.17
N LEU A 187 30.29 -9.34 -15.07
CA LEU A 187 31.28 -8.28 -14.84
C LEU A 187 32.38 -8.27 -15.91
N LYS A 188 32.84 -9.44 -16.35
CA LYS A 188 33.79 -9.56 -17.46
C LYS A 188 33.20 -9.03 -18.78
N HIS A 189 31.93 -9.33 -19.07
CA HIS A 189 31.25 -8.84 -20.28
C HIS A 189 31.11 -7.31 -20.32
N VAL A 190 30.86 -6.68 -19.17
CA VAL A 190 30.78 -5.21 -19.09
C VAL A 190 32.14 -4.54 -18.90
N ASN A 191 33.22 -5.33 -18.77
CA ASN A 191 34.59 -4.91 -18.51
C ASN A 191 34.71 -4.00 -17.27
N MET A 192 34.18 -4.47 -16.14
CA MET A 192 34.22 -3.77 -14.86
C MET A 192 34.60 -4.72 -13.74
N ASN A 193 35.29 -4.22 -12.71
CA ASN A 193 35.35 -4.92 -11.43
C ASN A 193 34.11 -4.60 -10.57
N GLU A 194 33.93 -5.32 -9.46
CA GLU A 194 32.75 -5.15 -8.61
C GLU A 194 32.71 -3.78 -7.93
N GLU A 195 33.85 -3.21 -7.54
CA GLU A 195 33.91 -1.89 -6.90
C GLU A 195 33.44 -0.78 -7.86
N GLU A 196 33.94 -0.80 -9.10
CA GLU A 196 33.50 0.11 -10.17
C GLU A 196 32.01 -0.03 -10.46
N TYR A 197 31.51 -1.27 -10.47
CA TYR A 197 30.11 -1.56 -10.72
C TYR A 197 29.21 -1.01 -9.61
N ILE A 198 29.56 -1.26 -8.34
CA ILE A 198 28.84 -0.72 -7.18
C ILE A 198 28.93 0.81 -7.15
N LYS A 199 30.11 1.38 -7.44
CA LYS A 199 30.31 2.84 -7.56
C LYS A 199 29.37 3.44 -8.61
N MET A 200 29.22 2.78 -9.76
CA MET A 200 28.28 3.19 -10.80
C MET A 200 26.83 3.15 -10.32
N ILE A 201 26.43 2.13 -9.55
CA ILE A 201 25.07 2.00 -9.01
C ILE A 201 24.81 3.13 -8.02
N ARG A 202 25.73 3.36 -7.08
CA ARG A 202 25.64 4.42 -6.06
C ARG A 202 25.48 5.81 -6.68
N ALA A 203 26.18 6.09 -7.79
CA ALA A 203 26.11 7.36 -8.50
C ALA A 203 24.71 7.71 -9.04
N ALA A 204 23.84 6.70 -9.19
CA ALA A 204 22.47 6.87 -9.63
C ALA A 204 21.47 7.17 -8.50
N LEU A 205 21.87 6.92 -7.25
CA LEU A 205 20.97 6.95 -6.11
C LEU A 205 20.76 8.37 -5.62
N LYS A 206 19.55 8.61 -5.11
CA LYS A 206 19.18 9.85 -4.38
C LYS A 206 18.90 9.60 -2.91
N LYS A 207 18.68 8.34 -2.55
CA LYS A 207 18.36 7.86 -1.20
C LYS A 207 18.86 6.43 -1.05
N PRO A 208 19.08 5.94 0.18
CA PRO A 208 19.40 4.54 0.44
C PRO A 208 18.40 3.60 -0.23
N LYS A 209 18.89 2.48 -0.78
CA LYS A 209 18.07 1.49 -1.48
C LYS A 209 18.60 0.07 -1.26
N VAL A 210 17.66 -0.86 -1.07
CA VAL A 210 17.94 -2.30 -1.05
C VAL A 210 18.17 -2.80 -2.48
N PHE A 211 19.26 -3.53 -2.69
CA PHE A 211 19.58 -4.30 -3.88
C PHE A 211 19.69 -5.76 -3.47
N LEU A 212 18.75 -6.60 -3.93
CA LEU A 212 18.71 -8.02 -3.59
C LEU A 212 19.81 -8.79 -4.33
N LYS A 213 20.37 -9.82 -3.69
CA LYS A 213 21.19 -10.84 -4.33
C LYS A 213 20.45 -11.37 -5.55
N ARG A 214 21.08 -11.32 -6.72
CA ARG A 214 20.40 -11.57 -7.98
C ARG A 214 21.38 -12.04 -9.05
N ALA A 215 21.15 -13.22 -9.59
CA ALA A 215 21.88 -13.70 -10.75
C ALA A 215 21.40 -13.00 -12.05
N PRO A 216 22.24 -12.91 -13.10
CA PRO A 216 21.85 -12.35 -14.39
C PRO A 216 20.56 -12.90 -15.01
N ASN A 217 20.23 -14.17 -14.79
CA ASN A 217 18.98 -14.80 -15.28
C ASN A 217 17.74 -14.43 -14.44
N GLU A 218 17.93 -13.84 -13.27
CA GLU A 218 16.88 -13.42 -12.35
C GLU A 218 16.51 -11.94 -12.54
N ILE A 219 17.13 -11.18 -13.44
CA ILE A 219 16.94 -9.71 -13.62
C ILE A 219 15.53 -9.24 -13.97
N ARG A 220 14.61 -10.16 -14.23
CA ARG A 220 13.19 -9.89 -14.47
C ARG A 220 12.25 -10.45 -13.39
N ILE A 221 12.77 -11.04 -12.32
CA ILE A 221 11.96 -11.62 -11.25
C ILE A 221 11.69 -10.57 -10.18
N ASN A 222 10.42 -10.29 -9.91
CA ASN A 222 10.04 -9.44 -8.79
C ASN A 222 10.41 -10.11 -7.47
N ALA A 223 10.60 -9.30 -6.43
CA ALA A 223 10.82 -9.79 -5.09
C ALA A 223 9.54 -10.44 -4.52
N TYR A 224 9.66 -11.67 -4.02
CA TYR A 224 8.54 -12.44 -3.48
C TYR A 224 8.91 -13.13 -2.17
N ASN A 225 7.91 -13.52 -1.38
CA ASN A 225 8.11 -14.41 -0.25
C ASN A 225 7.78 -15.84 -0.70
N PRO A 226 8.72 -16.79 -0.58
CA PRO A 226 8.54 -18.19 -0.98
C PRO A 226 7.24 -18.84 -0.49
N MET A 227 6.95 -18.72 0.80
CA MET A 227 5.77 -19.33 1.40
C MET A 227 4.49 -18.65 0.91
N ILE A 228 4.44 -17.32 0.87
CA ILE A 228 3.26 -16.61 0.36
C ILE A 228 3.01 -16.97 -1.10
N MET A 229 4.04 -17.01 -1.94
CA MET A 229 3.89 -17.38 -3.35
C MET A 229 3.31 -18.80 -3.51
N SER A 230 3.78 -19.76 -2.72
CA SER A 230 3.31 -21.15 -2.78
C SER A 230 1.82 -21.30 -2.42
N LEU A 231 1.35 -20.52 -1.43
CA LEU A 231 -0.02 -20.57 -0.92
C LEU A 231 -0.97 -19.69 -1.75
N HIS A 232 -0.55 -18.47 -2.08
CA HIS A 232 -1.37 -17.46 -2.74
C HIS A 232 -1.26 -17.46 -4.26
N LYS A 233 -0.21 -18.04 -4.86
CA LYS A 233 -0.09 -18.24 -6.33
C LYS A 233 -0.40 -16.97 -7.15
N ALA A 234 0.12 -15.82 -6.73
CA ALA A 234 -0.06 -14.54 -7.41
C ALA A 234 1.26 -13.78 -7.49
N ASN A 235 1.32 -12.79 -8.39
CA ASN A 235 2.45 -11.88 -8.49
C ASN A 235 2.60 -11.06 -7.20
N MET A 236 3.85 -10.82 -6.80
CA MET A 236 4.23 -10.03 -5.64
C MET A 236 5.32 -9.03 -6.04
N ASP A 237 5.47 -7.97 -5.27
CA ASP A 237 6.61 -7.05 -5.32
C ASP A 237 6.92 -6.58 -3.89
N ILE A 238 7.47 -7.49 -3.09
CA ILE A 238 7.73 -7.27 -1.66
C ILE A 238 9.02 -6.46 -1.50
N GLN A 239 8.93 -5.37 -0.74
CA GLN A 239 10.06 -4.47 -0.52
C GLN A 239 10.22 -4.18 0.97
N TYR A 240 11.45 -4.29 1.47
CA TYR A 240 11.80 -3.82 2.81
C TYR A 240 11.99 -2.30 2.79
N ILE A 241 11.30 -1.61 3.70
CA ILE A 241 11.25 -0.15 3.76
C ILE A 241 12.39 0.37 4.64
N LEU A 242 13.30 1.15 4.04
CA LEU A 242 14.43 1.78 4.74
C LEU A 242 14.06 3.12 5.40
N ASP A 243 13.04 3.80 4.86
CA ASP A 243 12.64 5.14 5.25
C ASP A 243 11.10 5.21 5.38
N PRO A 244 10.57 5.34 6.61
CA PRO A 244 9.13 5.47 6.84
C PRO A 244 8.50 6.65 6.10
N TYR A 245 9.22 7.78 5.91
CA TYR A 245 8.68 8.94 5.21
C TYR A 245 8.50 8.66 3.71
N ALA A 246 9.49 8.03 3.08
CA ALA A 246 9.36 7.59 1.69
C ALA A 246 8.16 6.65 1.48
N TYR A 247 7.81 5.85 2.49
CA TYR A 247 6.61 5.03 2.47
C TYR A 247 5.33 5.86 2.66
N SER A 248 5.28 6.80 3.60
CA SER A 248 4.09 7.66 3.78
C SER A 248 3.74 8.38 2.48
N MET A 249 4.75 8.93 1.79
CA MET A 249 4.58 9.54 0.47
C MET A 249 4.09 8.53 -0.57
N TYR A 250 4.63 7.31 -0.57
CA TYR A 250 4.15 6.22 -1.44
C TYR A 250 2.65 5.98 -1.20
N CYS A 251 2.21 5.76 0.04
CA CYS A 251 0.78 5.53 0.33
C CYS A 251 -0.13 6.67 -0.08
N VAL A 252 0.27 7.92 0.17
CA VAL A 252 -0.47 9.09 -0.29
C VAL A 252 -0.60 9.09 -1.81
N ASP A 253 0.46 8.75 -2.55
CA ASP A 253 0.41 8.67 -4.01
C ASP A 253 -0.58 7.58 -4.49
N TYR A 254 -0.70 6.44 -3.80
CA TYR A 254 -1.67 5.38 -4.16
C TYR A 254 -3.11 5.74 -3.82
N ILE A 255 -3.35 6.32 -2.64
CA ILE A 255 -4.69 6.77 -2.25
C ILE A 255 -5.24 7.77 -3.27
N ASN A 256 -4.39 8.70 -3.72
CA ASN A 256 -4.78 9.73 -4.69
C ASN A 256 -4.73 9.26 -6.15
N LYS A 257 -4.39 7.99 -6.41
CA LYS A 257 -4.07 7.53 -7.77
C LYS A 257 -5.26 7.47 -8.71
N SER A 258 -6.42 7.03 -8.21
CA SER A 258 -7.70 7.01 -8.94
C SER A 258 -8.20 8.41 -9.28
N GLU A 259 -7.78 9.42 -8.52
CA GLU A 259 -8.24 10.81 -8.66
C GLU A 259 -7.31 11.70 -9.50
N ASN A 260 -6.19 11.15 -9.97
CA ASN A 260 -5.19 11.86 -10.77
C ASN A 260 -5.80 12.36 -12.11
N GLY A 261 -6.27 13.61 -12.10
CA GLY A 261 -6.88 14.28 -13.26
C GLY A 261 -8.24 14.90 -12.94
N MET A 262 -9.01 14.27 -12.05
CA MET A 262 -10.32 14.75 -11.59
C MET A 262 -10.20 16.08 -10.86
N SER A 263 -9.18 16.25 -10.01
CA SER A 263 -8.99 17.49 -9.26
C SER A 263 -8.81 18.71 -10.19
N LYS A 264 -8.21 18.54 -11.37
CA LYS A 264 -8.06 19.63 -12.35
C LYS A 264 -9.41 19.99 -12.96
N LEU A 265 -10.16 19.00 -13.44
CA LEU A 265 -11.49 19.18 -14.03
C LEU A 265 -12.48 19.84 -13.05
N LEU A 266 -12.45 19.42 -11.78
CA LEU A 266 -13.29 19.96 -10.71
C LEU A 266 -12.87 21.39 -10.33
N ARG A 267 -11.57 21.69 -10.25
CA ARG A 267 -11.09 23.07 -10.01
C ARG A 267 -11.47 24.02 -11.13
N GLU A 268 -11.38 23.59 -12.39
CA GLU A 268 -11.82 24.38 -13.54
C GLU A 268 -13.33 24.69 -13.45
N ALA A 269 -14.16 23.68 -13.16
CA ALA A 269 -15.59 23.89 -12.96
C ALA A 269 -15.90 24.84 -11.78
N LEU A 270 -15.19 24.69 -10.66
CA LEU A 270 -15.31 25.59 -9.52
C LEU A 270 -14.92 27.04 -9.87
N ASN A 271 -13.87 27.23 -10.65
CA ASN A 271 -13.42 28.56 -11.08
C ASN A 271 -14.40 29.22 -12.06
N GLU A 272 -15.04 28.45 -12.94
CA GLU A 272 -16.13 28.93 -13.81
C GLU A 272 -17.36 29.32 -12.98
N LEU A 273 -17.73 28.49 -12.00
CA LEU A 273 -18.87 28.72 -11.12
C LEU A 273 -18.69 29.93 -10.20
N LYS A 274 -17.45 30.25 -9.78
CA LYS A 274 -17.11 31.43 -8.97
C LYS A 274 -17.29 32.76 -9.71
N LYS A 275 -17.29 32.74 -11.05
CA LYS A 275 -17.49 33.96 -11.87
C LYS A 275 -18.97 34.32 -12.04
N GLY A 276 -19.89 33.44 -11.63
CA GLY A 276 -21.33 33.65 -11.72
C GLY A 276 -22.02 33.73 -10.36
N ASN A 277 -23.25 34.24 -10.34
CA ASN A 277 -24.07 34.37 -9.13
C ASN A 277 -24.94 33.12 -8.89
N ASN A 278 -24.34 31.93 -9.01
CA ASN A 278 -25.03 30.64 -8.86
C ASN A 278 -25.25 30.30 -7.39
N THR A 279 -26.40 29.69 -7.07
CA THR A 279 -26.71 29.13 -5.75
C THR A 279 -25.81 27.92 -5.41
N VAL A 280 -25.71 27.56 -4.14
CA VAL A 280 -24.94 26.38 -3.69
C VAL A 280 -25.42 25.09 -4.36
N LYS A 281 -26.74 24.93 -4.52
CA LYS A 281 -27.35 23.76 -5.17
C LYS A 281 -26.95 23.63 -6.65
N GLU A 282 -26.96 24.74 -7.39
CA GLU A 282 -26.56 24.75 -8.79
C GLU A 282 -25.07 24.44 -8.95
N ARG A 283 -24.23 24.99 -8.07
CA ARG A 283 -22.79 24.70 -8.05
C ARG A 283 -22.53 23.21 -7.80
N LEU A 284 -23.20 22.61 -6.81
CA LEU A 284 -23.09 21.18 -6.53
C LEU A 284 -23.55 20.33 -7.72
N ARG A 285 -24.65 20.69 -8.38
CA ARG A 285 -25.16 19.95 -9.54
C ARG A 285 -24.18 19.95 -10.71
N VAL A 286 -23.56 21.09 -11.02
CA VAL A 286 -22.56 21.19 -12.10
C VAL A 286 -21.32 20.36 -11.77
N ILE A 287 -20.85 20.43 -10.53
CA ILE A 287 -19.71 19.62 -10.04
C ILE A 287 -20.02 18.13 -10.13
N ALA A 288 -21.18 17.71 -9.62
CA ALA A 288 -21.62 16.32 -9.64
C ALA A 288 -21.77 15.79 -11.07
N ASN A 289 -22.40 16.56 -11.97
CA ASN A 289 -22.51 16.17 -13.38
C ASN A 289 -21.14 16.03 -14.05
N LYS A 290 -20.21 16.96 -13.79
CA LYS A 290 -18.86 16.87 -14.38
C LYS A 290 -18.11 15.66 -13.84
N PHE A 291 -18.25 15.37 -12.54
CA PHE A 291 -17.69 14.17 -11.92
C PHE A 291 -18.25 12.89 -12.57
N LEU A 292 -19.58 12.71 -12.55
CA LEU A 292 -20.25 11.51 -13.07
C LEU A 292 -19.93 11.20 -14.53
N ASN A 293 -19.82 12.23 -15.38
CA ASN A 293 -19.52 12.04 -16.80
C ASN A 293 -18.03 11.82 -17.11
N SER A 294 -17.14 11.99 -16.13
CA SER A 294 -15.70 11.78 -16.30
C SER A 294 -15.14 10.63 -15.46
N SER A 295 -15.93 10.09 -14.53
CA SER A 295 -15.60 8.91 -13.75
C SER A 295 -15.91 7.63 -14.52
N GLU A 296 -14.93 6.75 -14.64
CA GLU A 296 -15.10 5.38 -15.12
C GLU A 296 -14.92 4.43 -13.93
N ILE A 297 -15.86 3.50 -13.77
CA ILE A 297 -15.84 2.49 -12.70
C ILE A 297 -15.87 1.09 -13.33
N SER A 298 -15.01 0.20 -12.87
CA SER A 298 -15.03 -1.18 -13.36
C SER A 298 -16.18 -1.98 -12.74
N ALA A 299 -16.64 -3.04 -13.41
CA ALA A 299 -17.71 -3.89 -12.87
C ALA A 299 -17.34 -4.49 -11.50
N GLN A 300 -16.08 -4.84 -11.27
CA GLN A 300 -15.62 -5.37 -10.00
C GLN A 300 -15.56 -4.28 -8.92
N GLU A 301 -15.10 -3.07 -9.26
CA GLU A 301 -15.14 -1.91 -8.35
C GLU A 301 -16.56 -1.54 -7.93
N ALA A 302 -17.50 -1.55 -8.89
CA ALA A 302 -18.91 -1.34 -8.59
C ALA A 302 -19.46 -2.39 -7.60
N VAL A 303 -19.05 -3.66 -7.75
CA VAL A 303 -19.40 -4.72 -6.80
C VAL A 303 -18.83 -4.46 -5.41
N TYR A 304 -17.61 -3.94 -5.28
CA TYR A 304 -17.06 -3.54 -3.96
C TYR A 304 -17.95 -2.51 -3.28
N HIS A 305 -18.41 -1.49 -4.00
CA HIS A 305 -19.31 -0.48 -3.44
C HIS A 305 -20.70 -1.03 -3.11
N ILE A 306 -21.30 -1.82 -4.01
CA ILE A 306 -22.65 -2.38 -3.81
C ILE A 306 -22.69 -3.34 -2.62
N LEU A 307 -21.63 -4.12 -2.42
CA LEU A 307 -21.51 -5.08 -1.32
C LEU A 307 -20.89 -4.49 -0.06
N SER A 308 -20.63 -3.18 -0.03
CA SER A 308 -19.96 -2.50 1.09
C SER A 308 -18.67 -3.22 1.53
N ILE A 309 -17.87 -3.65 0.55
CA ILE A 309 -16.58 -4.30 0.81
C ILE A 309 -15.54 -3.20 1.05
N PRO A 310 -14.82 -3.24 2.19
CA PRO A 310 -13.85 -2.20 2.53
C PRO A 310 -12.75 -2.08 1.48
N LEU A 311 -12.54 -0.87 0.96
CA LEU A 311 -11.42 -0.57 0.06
C LEU A 311 -10.11 -0.36 0.81
N SER A 312 -10.19 0.01 2.09
CA SER A 312 -9.04 0.17 2.98
C SER A 312 -9.27 -0.62 4.27
N ILE A 313 -8.25 -1.31 4.75
CA ILE A 313 -8.28 -2.04 6.03
C ILE A 313 -7.05 -1.65 6.83
N SER A 314 -7.23 -1.26 8.09
CA SER A 314 -6.14 -0.90 9.01
C SER A 314 -6.25 -1.71 10.29
N SER A 315 -5.13 -2.16 10.86
CA SER A 315 -5.11 -2.75 12.21
C SER A 315 -5.27 -1.72 13.32
N ARG A 316 -5.10 -0.43 12.99
CA ARG A 316 -5.28 0.70 13.91
C ARG A 316 -6.46 1.55 13.44
N SER A 317 -7.35 1.89 14.36
CA SER A 317 -8.40 2.88 14.12
C SER A 317 -7.82 4.29 14.19
N THR A 318 -8.53 5.25 13.60
CA THR A 318 -8.19 6.67 13.66
C THR A 318 -9.30 7.43 14.36
N VAL A 319 -8.95 8.32 15.28
CA VAL A 319 -9.91 9.18 15.97
C VAL A 319 -9.65 10.63 15.57
N PHE A 320 -10.67 11.29 15.03
CA PHE A 320 -10.59 12.72 14.74
C PHE A 320 -10.84 13.52 16.02
N ILE A 321 -9.90 14.42 16.34
CA ILE A 321 -10.04 15.37 17.44
C ILE A 321 -10.23 16.77 16.85
N ASN A 322 -11.40 17.37 17.05
CA ASN A 322 -11.67 18.72 16.57
C ASN A 322 -10.92 19.78 17.39
N THR A 323 -9.78 20.23 16.89
CA THR A 323 -8.94 21.24 17.56
C THR A 323 -9.39 22.69 17.31
N ASN A 324 -10.56 22.92 16.69
CA ASN A 324 -11.11 24.27 16.56
C ASN A 324 -11.41 24.88 17.94
N ARG A 325 -11.50 26.22 17.98
CA ARG A 325 -11.98 26.93 19.17
C ARG A 325 -13.42 26.49 19.50
N PRO A 326 -13.82 26.44 20.79
CA PRO A 326 -15.14 25.94 21.20
C PRO A 326 -16.31 26.52 20.41
N GLU A 327 -16.29 27.82 20.14
CA GLU A 327 -17.32 28.55 19.39
C GLU A 327 -17.46 28.13 17.92
N ASN A 328 -16.44 27.48 17.36
CA ASN A 328 -16.39 27.01 15.96
C ASN A 328 -16.52 25.48 15.85
N ARG A 329 -16.77 24.78 16.97
CA ARG A 329 -17.01 23.34 16.94
C ARG A 329 -18.45 23.09 16.53
N ILE A 330 -18.62 22.23 15.54
CA ILE A 330 -19.95 21.79 15.09
C ILE A 330 -20.42 20.73 16.10
N SER A 331 -21.63 20.90 16.61
CA SER A 331 -22.30 19.94 17.50
C SER A 331 -23.45 19.28 16.76
N MET A 332 -23.62 17.97 16.94
CA MET A 332 -24.78 17.26 16.43
C MET A 332 -25.95 17.39 17.39
N ALA A 333 -27.11 17.79 16.88
CA ALA A 333 -28.34 17.78 17.67
C ALA A 333 -28.72 16.33 18.01
N LYS A 334 -29.39 16.15 19.16
CA LYS A 334 -30.02 14.87 19.51
C LYS A 334 -31.15 14.57 18.52
N SER A 335 -31.55 13.31 18.39
CA SER A 335 -32.65 12.92 17.52
C SER A 335 -33.96 13.58 17.95
N ASP A 336 -34.88 13.79 17.01
CA ASP A 336 -36.19 14.37 17.28
C ASP A 336 -36.94 13.63 18.41
N GLU A 337 -36.82 12.30 18.44
CA GLU A 337 -37.41 11.46 19.49
C GLU A 337 -36.86 11.76 20.90
N VAL A 338 -35.56 12.06 21.01
CA VAL A 338 -34.94 12.42 22.28
C VAL A 338 -35.29 13.85 22.64
N LEU A 339 -35.26 14.77 21.66
CA LEU A 339 -35.60 16.18 21.86
C LEU A 339 -37.04 16.36 22.35
N GLN A 340 -38.00 15.61 21.81
CA GLN A 340 -39.41 15.65 22.24
C GLN A 340 -39.64 15.18 23.68
N LYS A 341 -38.72 14.36 24.22
CA LYS A 341 -38.77 13.86 25.59
C LYS A 341 -38.04 14.78 26.58
N LEU A 342 -37.36 15.82 26.09
CA LEU A 342 -36.73 16.81 26.95
C LEU A 342 -37.78 17.79 27.47
N GLU A 343 -37.49 18.35 28.64
CA GLU A 343 -38.27 19.47 29.17
C GLU A 343 -38.24 20.65 28.18
N PRO A 344 -39.34 21.42 28.04
CA PRO A 344 -39.46 22.50 27.05
C PRO A 344 -38.36 23.57 27.10
N ASP A 345 -37.71 23.75 28.25
CA ASP A 345 -36.64 24.74 28.49
C ASP A 345 -35.23 24.11 28.53
N SER A 346 -35.10 22.82 28.26
CA SER A 346 -33.82 22.12 28.26
C SER A 346 -32.87 22.67 27.19
N LYS A 347 -31.64 22.99 27.60
CA LYS A 347 -30.55 23.41 26.70
C LYS A 347 -29.65 22.26 26.28
N ASP A 348 -29.90 21.06 26.81
CA ASP A 348 -29.13 19.84 26.51
C ASP A 348 -29.64 19.20 25.21
N ILE A 349 -29.56 19.95 24.12
CA ILE A 349 -30.09 19.57 22.81
C ILE A 349 -29.04 18.91 21.91
N PHE A 350 -27.77 18.87 22.34
CA PHE A 350 -26.65 18.32 21.58
C PHE A 350 -26.19 16.97 22.11
N VAL A 351 -25.74 16.09 21.22
CA VAL A 351 -25.07 14.85 21.58
C VAL A 351 -23.69 15.19 22.14
N GLN A 352 -23.35 14.63 23.31
CA GLN A 352 -22.02 14.80 23.89
C GLN A 352 -20.96 14.18 22.97
N GLY A 353 -19.97 14.99 22.58
CA GLY A 353 -18.83 14.56 21.80
C GLY A 353 -17.63 14.18 22.65
N LEU A 354 -16.58 13.67 21.99
CA LEU A 354 -15.31 13.27 22.62
C LEU A 354 -14.75 14.33 23.58
N ILE A 355 -14.78 15.59 23.15
CA ILE A 355 -14.23 16.70 23.94
C ILE A 355 -15.09 17.00 25.16
N ASP A 356 -16.42 16.94 25.04
CA ASP A 356 -17.33 17.16 26.16
C ASP A 356 -17.12 16.08 27.24
N MET A 357 -16.94 14.84 26.80
CA MET A 357 -16.64 13.72 27.69
C MET A 357 -15.28 13.86 28.37
N TYR A 358 -14.27 14.31 27.63
CA TYR A 358 -12.96 14.62 28.20
C TYR A 358 -13.05 15.75 29.23
N ILE A 359 -13.80 16.82 28.96
CA ILE A 359 -13.99 17.92 29.91
C ILE A 359 -14.65 17.43 31.21
N ASN A 360 -15.65 16.55 31.08
CA ASN A 360 -16.42 16.00 32.20
C ASN A 360 -15.83 14.69 32.77
N ARG A 361 -14.58 14.35 32.44
CA ARG A 361 -13.93 13.11 32.91
C ARG A 361 -13.77 13.09 34.42
N SER A 362 -13.68 11.88 34.97
CA SER A 362 -13.51 11.68 36.42
C SER A 362 -12.18 12.27 36.92
N GLU A 363 -12.16 12.60 38.21
CA GLU A 363 -10.99 13.12 38.92
C GLU A 363 -9.77 12.19 38.81
N GLU A 364 -10.01 10.89 38.76
CA GLU A 364 -8.99 9.85 38.59
C GLU A 364 -8.27 9.96 37.22
N MET A 365 -8.91 10.57 36.22
CA MET A 365 -8.38 10.78 34.87
C MET A 365 -7.80 12.19 34.66
N LYS A 366 -7.58 12.97 35.73
CA LYS A 366 -7.04 14.34 35.62
C LYS A 366 -5.68 14.42 34.94
N ASN A 367 -4.83 13.40 35.15
CA ASN A 367 -3.47 13.33 34.60
C ASN A 367 -3.42 12.86 33.14
N ILE A 368 -4.57 12.50 32.56
CA ILE A 368 -4.67 12.03 31.18
C ILE A 368 -4.91 13.24 30.28
N CYS A 369 -4.12 13.39 29.22
CA CYS A 369 -4.33 14.44 28.24
C CYS A 369 -5.41 14.05 27.22
N LEU A 370 -5.92 15.02 26.45
CA LEU A 370 -6.99 14.76 25.47
C LEU A 370 -6.61 13.70 24.42
N ALA A 371 -5.35 13.66 23.99
CA ALA A 371 -4.89 12.70 22.99
C ALA A 371 -4.87 11.26 23.55
N ASP A 372 -4.38 11.08 24.78
CA ASP A 372 -4.40 9.78 25.46
C ASP A 372 -5.83 9.34 25.75
N PHE A 373 -6.68 10.27 26.20
CA PHE A 373 -8.09 10.00 26.42
C PHE A 373 -8.78 9.50 25.15
N ALA A 374 -8.55 10.18 24.02
CA ALA A 374 -9.13 9.83 22.73
C ALA A 374 -8.62 8.52 22.14
N SER A 375 -7.37 8.13 22.43
CA SER A 375 -6.72 6.97 21.81
C SER A 375 -6.82 5.69 22.64
N LEU A 376 -6.93 5.79 23.96
CA LEU A 376 -6.89 4.64 24.88
C LEU A 376 -8.24 4.30 25.51
N TYR A 377 -9.23 5.19 25.44
CA TYR A 377 -10.50 5.01 26.12
C TYR A 377 -11.66 5.03 25.14
N ASN A 378 -12.46 3.96 25.18
CA ASN A 378 -13.75 3.91 24.49
C ASN A 378 -14.85 4.43 25.41
N VAL A 379 -15.76 5.24 24.84
CA VAL A 379 -16.92 5.71 25.58
C VAL A 379 -18.09 4.77 25.35
N LEU A 380 -18.44 4.03 26.39
CA LEU A 380 -19.65 3.23 26.42
C LEU A 380 -20.84 4.14 26.78
N LYS A 381 -21.77 4.36 25.85
CA LYS A 381 -23.09 4.92 26.20
C LYS A 381 -23.83 3.85 27.01
N LYS A 382 -24.35 4.21 28.19
CA LYS A 382 -25.26 3.30 28.94
C LYS A 382 -26.46 2.99 28.06
N GLN A 383 -26.61 1.73 27.64
CA GLN A 383 -27.81 1.25 26.98
C GLN A 383 -28.99 1.35 27.94
N THR A 384 -29.94 2.24 27.63
CA THR A 384 -31.32 2.10 28.11
C THR A 384 -32.02 1.13 27.15
N ASN A 385 -32.43 -0.03 27.66
CA ASN A 385 -33.09 -1.17 27.00
C ASN A 385 -33.66 -0.93 25.57
N ASN A 386 -33.27 -1.85 24.67
CA ASN A 386 -33.82 -2.14 23.34
C ASN A 386 -33.69 -1.07 22.24
N VAL A 387 -32.48 -0.84 21.73
CA VAL A 387 -32.24 -0.55 20.29
C VAL A 387 -30.83 -1.08 19.92
N GLN A 388 -30.71 -1.76 18.78
CA GLN A 388 -29.45 -2.23 18.21
C GLN A 388 -28.44 -1.09 18.04
N ILE A 389 -27.16 -1.45 18.17
CA ILE A 389 -26.00 -0.57 18.19
C ILE A 389 -25.92 0.21 16.87
N ALA A 390 -26.09 1.53 16.92
CA ALA A 390 -25.52 2.43 15.92
C ALA A 390 -24.17 2.88 16.47
N GLU A 391 -23.09 2.31 15.94
CA GLU A 391 -21.76 2.84 16.14
C GLU A 391 -21.74 4.24 15.50
N ASN A 392 -21.55 5.28 16.32
CA ASN A 392 -21.15 6.58 15.81
C ASN A 392 -19.66 6.50 15.48
N SER A 393 -19.34 5.82 14.40
CA SER A 393 -18.21 6.14 13.55
C SER A 393 -18.78 6.83 12.32
N ASP A 394 -18.19 7.94 11.89
CA ASP A 394 -18.32 8.39 10.50
C ASP A 394 -17.55 7.42 9.54
N ASP A 395 -17.41 6.16 9.92
CA ASP A 395 -16.82 5.07 9.14
C ASP A 395 -17.96 4.14 8.72
N GLU A 396 -18.32 4.19 7.44
CA GLU A 396 -19.07 3.14 6.75
C GLU A 396 -18.22 1.87 6.72
N ASP A 397 -18.27 1.03 7.77
CA ASP A 397 -17.77 -0.35 7.72
C ASP A 397 -18.33 -1.17 8.90
N VAL A 398 -19.59 -1.62 8.80
CA VAL A 398 -20.08 -2.76 9.59
C VAL A 398 -20.68 -3.78 8.63
N VAL A 399 -19.90 -4.84 8.37
CA VAL A 399 -20.38 -6.06 7.73
C VAL A 399 -21.07 -6.89 8.81
N ASP A 400 -22.39 -6.98 8.74
CA ASP A 400 -23.18 -7.94 9.51
C ASP A 400 -22.69 -9.37 9.22
N ASN A 401 -22.12 -10.04 10.22
CA ASN A 401 -21.96 -11.48 10.23
C ASN A 401 -23.18 -12.07 10.96
N GLU A 402 -24.22 -12.42 10.21
CA GLU A 402 -25.21 -13.40 10.67
C GLU A 402 -24.72 -14.82 10.35
N ILE A 403 -25.18 -15.78 11.17
CA ILE A 403 -25.02 -17.25 11.10
C ILE A 403 -23.75 -17.75 11.83
N ASP A 404 -23.75 -18.55 12.91
CA ASP A 404 -24.76 -19.44 13.49
C ASP A 404 -24.45 -19.69 15.00
N GLU A 405 -25.42 -19.47 15.89
CA GLU A 405 -25.36 -19.94 17.29
C GLU A 405 -25.68 -21.43 17.34
N LYS A 406 -24.68 -22.30 17.57
CA LYS A 406 -24.98 -23.64 18.10
C LYS A 406 -23.83 -24.39 18.78
N TRP A 407 -23.23 -23.83 19.83
CA TRP A 407 -22.53 -24.67 20.83
C TRP A 407 -22.77 -24.16 22.24
N LYS A 408 -23.69 -24.84 22.95
CA LYS A 408 -23.82 -24.76 24.40
C LYS A 408 -22.59 -25.37 25.05
N MET A 409 -22.08 -24.69 26.07
CA MET A 409 -21.11 -25.22 27.02
C MET A 409 -21.65 -26.47 27.72
N LEU A 410 -20.75 -27.42 27.97
CA LEU A 410 -20.81 -28.31 29.13
C LEU A 410 -19.44 -28.17 29.83
N ASP A 411 -19.54 -27.61 31.04
CA ASP A 411 -18.62 -27.53 32.19
C ASP A 411 -17.11 -27.32 31.99
#